data_AF-G4CLN1-F1
#
_entry.id   AF-G4CLN1-F1
#
_cell.length_a   1.000
_cell.length_b   1.000
_cell.length_c   1.000
_cell.angle_alpha   90.00
_cell.angle_beta   90.00
_cell.angle_gamma   90.00
#
_symmetry.space_group_name_H-M   'P 1'
#
loop_
_entity.id
_entity.type
_entity.pdbx_description
1 polymer ?
#
loop_
_entity_poly.entity_id
_entity_poly.type
_entity_poly.pdbx_seq_one_letter_code
_entity_poly.pdbx_strand_id
1 'polypeptide(L)'
;MAKSWNKVIENTVVLKQVFRQKGDNEFIDMLNNVRVGNLNYETIEAFQKLDRQINYTDGIEPTQLYPTLKEVLMANQAKLNSLPGKVYTFQAKRSRKPFSRQYA
;
A
#
# COMPACT_ATOMS: atom_id res chain seq x y z
N MET A 1 22.38 6.49 8.88
CA MET A 1 22.77 5.23 8.19
C MET A 1 23.88 4.55 8.97
N ALA A 2 23.99 3.22 8.89
CA ALA A 2 25.06 2.49 9.57
C ALA A 2 26.42 2.73 8.88
N LYS A 3 27.49 2.95 9.66
CA LYS A 3 28.87 3.14 9.14
C LYS A 3 29.39 1.93 8.35
N SER A 4 28.79 0.75 8.57
CA SER A 4 29.13 -0.50 7.89
C SER A 4 28.62 -0.57 6.46
N TRP A 5 27.61 0.23 6.07
CA TRP A 5 26.98 0.12 4.75
C TRP A 5 28.00 0.24 3.61
N ASN A 6 28.88 1.25 3.68
CA ASN A 6 29.92 1.49 2.68
C ASN A 6 31.06 0.46 2.72
N LYS A 7 31.11 -0.39 3.74
CA LYS A 7 32.12 -1.46 3.87
C LYS A 7 31.67 -2.79 3.29
N VAL A 8 30.37 -2.97 3.11
CA VAL A 8 29.77 -4.27 2.72
C VAL A 8 29.00 -4.22 1.41
N ILE A 9 28.51 -3.04 1.01
CA ILE A 9 27.85 -2.86 -0.30
C ILE A 9 28.88 -2.29 -1.26
N GLU A 10 29.42 -3.15 -2.11
CA GLU A 10 30.43 -2.79 -3.12
C GLU A 10 29.80 -2.24 -4.40
N ASN A 11 28.63 -2.76 -4.78
CA ASN A 11 27.98 -2.47 -6.05
C ASN A 11 26.53 -2.03 -5.83
N THR A 12 26.12 -0.98 -6.54
CA THR A 12 24.73 -0.50 -6.55
C THR A 12 24.25 -0.43 -7.99
N VAL A 13 23.14 -1.10 -8.30
CA VAL A 13 22.53 -1.10 -9.64
C VAL A 13 21.18 -0.40 -9.56
N VAL A 14 20.97 0.59 -10.42
CA VAL A 14 19.69 1.30 -10.53
C VAL A 14 18.92 0.80 -11.72
N LEU A 15 17.75 0.21 -11.48
CA LEU A 15 16.81 -0.17 -12.53
C LEU A 15 16.03 1.06 -12.98
N LYS A 16 15.96 1.28 -14.30
CA LYS A 16 15.31 2.46 -14.89
C LYS A 16 13.95 2.16 -15.52
N GLN A 17 13.67 0.89 -15.81
CA GLN A 17 12.46 0.51 -16.55
C GLN A 17 11.29 0.22 -15.61
N VAL A 18 10.14 0.84 -15.88
CA VAL A 18 8.88 0.61 -15.16
C VAL A 18 8.06 -0.46 -15.88
N PHE A 19 7.66 -1.50 -15.15
CA PHE A 19 6.90 -2.63 -15.71
C PHE A 19 5.41 -2.63 -15.32
N ARG A 20 5.06 -2.07 -14.15
CA ARG A 20 3.69 -2.16 -13.61
C ARG A 20 2.69 -1.34 -14.42
N GLN A 21 3.07 -0.14 -14.85
CA GLN A 21 2.25 0.80 -15.63
C GLN A 21 2.59 0.78 -17.13
N LYS A 22 3.09 -0.35 -17.66
CA LYS A 22 3.52 -0.42 -19.06
C LYS A 22 2.35 -0.09 -20.00
N GLY A 23 2.56 0.86 -20.90
CA GLY A 23 1.55 1.33 -21.85
C GLY A 23 0.99 2.71 -21.53
N ASP A 24 1.25 3.24 -20.33
CA ASP A 24 0.82 4.57 -19.90
C ASP A 24 2.05 5.42 -19.49
N ASN A 25 2.66 6.07 -20.48
CA ASN A 25 3.87 6.86 -20.25
C ASN A 25 3.59 8.11 -19.42
N GLU A 26 2.43 8.73 -19.59
CA GLU A 26 2.02 9.93 -18.84
C GLU A 26 1.92 9.60 -17.34
N PHE A 27 1.28 8.49 -17.00
CA PHE A 27 1.17 8.07 -15.61
C PHE A 27 2.52 7.66 -15.00
N ILE A 28 3.41 7.04 -15.79
CA ILE A 28 4.78 6.74 -15.35
C ILE A 28 5.53 8.03 -14.99
N ASP A 29 5.43 9.07 -15.81
CA ASP A 29 6.10 10.35 -15.59
C ASP A 29 5.53 11.07 -14.35
N MET A 30 4.21 11.07 -14.19
CA MET A 30 3.55 11.59 -12.98
C MET A 30 4.07 10.90 -11.70
N LEU A 31 4.17 9.57 -11.69
CA LEU A 31 4.66 8.82 -10.53
C LEU A 31 6.14 9.09 -10.25
N ASN A 32 6.96 9.27 -11.28
CA ASN A 32 8.37 9.64 -11.13
C ASN A 32 8.53 11.06 -10.55
N ASN A 33 7.68 11.99 -10.96
CA ASN A 33 7.62 13.36 -10.41
C ASN A 33 7.30 13.35 -8.91
N VAL A 34 6.30 12.57 -8.50
CA VAL A 34 5.97 12.37 -7.06
C VAL A 34 7.16 11.77 -6.32
N ARG A 35 7.84 10.75 -6.90
CA ARG A 35 8.99 10.07 -6.28
C ARG A 35 10.13 11.03 -5.92
N VAL A 36 10.39 12.03 -6.76
CA VAL A 36 11.47 13.02 -6.54
C VAL A 36 10.99 14.29 -5.84
N GLY A 37 9.69 14.39 -5.53
CA GLY A 37 9.08 15.55 -4.87
C GLY A 37 8.84 16.75 -5.79
N ASN A 38 8.86 16.57 -7.11
CA ASN A 38 8.56 17.64 -8.07
C ASN A 38 7.09 17.59 -8.47
N LEU A 39 6.23 18.26 -7.70
CA LEU A 39 4.79 18.29 -7.96
C LEU A 39 4.44 19.54 -8.77
N ASN A 40 4.47 19.42 -10.09
CA ASN A 40 3.97 20.48 -10.98
C ASN A 40 2.43 20.51 -10.98
N TYR A 41 1.87 21.61 -11.50
CA TYR A 41 0.43 21.84 -11.52
C TYR A 41 -0.32 20.73 -12.27
N GLU A 42 0.24 20.27 -13.39
CA GLU A 42 -0.35 19.24 -14.25
C GLU A 42 -0.49 17.91 -13.51
N THR A 43 0.56 17.49 -12.79
CA THR A 43 0.54 16.25 -11.99
C THR A 43 -0.51 16.33 -10.89
N ILE A 44 -0.62 17.47 -10.19
CA ILE A 44 -1.61 17.67 -9.11
C ILE A 44 -3.03 17.61 -9.68
N GLU A 45 -3.29 18.33 -10.77
CA GLU A 45 -4.61 18.35 -11.41
C GLU A 45 -5.02 16.95 -11.91
N ALA A 46 -4.07 16.20 -12.48
CA ALA A 46 -4.32 14.84 -12.93
C ALA A 46 -4.65 13.88 -11.77
N PHE A 47 -3.95 13.99 -10.63
CA PHE A 47 -4.30 13.21 -9.43
C PHE A 47 -5.66 13.58 -8.85
N GLN A 48 -6.05 14.86 -8.86
CA GLN A 48 -7.39 15.29 -8.40
C GLN A 48 -8.50 14.67 -9.25
N LYS A 49 -8.31 14.54 -10.56
CA LYS A 49 -9.26 13.86 -11.47
C LYS A 49 -9.42 12.36 -11.16
N LEU A 50 -8.55 11.75 -10.36
CA LEU A 50 -8.66 10.36 -9.92
C LEU A 50 -9.67 10.15 -8.78
N ASP A 51 -10.18 11.21 -8.14
CA ASP A 51 -11.20 11.12 -7.06
C ASP A 51 -12.61 10.78 -7.57
N ARG A 52 -12.76 10.61 -8.88
CA ARG A 52 -14.03 10.20 -9.50
C ARG A 52 -14.49 8.83 -8.99
N GLN A 53 -15.80 8.64 -8.93
CA GLN A 53 -16.39 7.34 -8.67
C GLN A 53 -16.10 6.38 -9.84
N ILE A 54 -15.61 5.18 -9.52
CA ILE A 54 -15.32 4.12 -10.50
C ILE A 54 -16.37 3.01 -10.33
N ASN A 55 -16.98 2.61 -11.44
CA ASN A 55 -17.92 1.48 -11.48
C ASN A 55 -17.16 0.21 -11.88
N TYR A 56 -17.15 -0.78 -10.99
CA TYR A 56 -16.53 -2.08 -11.22
C TYR A 56 -17.61 -3.08 -11.62
N THR A 57 -17.46 -3.74 -12.77
CA THR A 57 -18.46 -4.65 -13.33
C THR A 57 -18.27 -6.11 -12.90
N ASP A 58 -17.13 -6.45 -12.33
CA ASP A 58 -16.76 -7.79 -11.88
C ASP A 58 -17.12 -8.07 -10.40
N GLY A 59 -17.63 -7.04 -9.70
CA GLY A 59 -17.96 -7.13 -8.27
C GLY A 59 -16.73 -7.15 -7.35
N ILE A 60 -15.52 -6.99 -7.90
CA ILE A 60 -14.28 -6.92 -7.12
C ILE A 60 -13.94 -5.45 -6.92
N GLU A 61 -14.15 -4.97 -5.69
CA GLU A 61 -13.73 -3.62 -5.32
C GLU A 61 -12.21 -3.50 -5.14
N PRO A 62 -11.64 -2.31 -5.40
CA PRO A 62 -10.21 -2.07 -5.29
C PRO A 62 -9.74 -2.13 -3.83
N THR A 63 -8.46 -2.41 -3.65
CA THR A 63 -7.81 -2.26 -2.35
C THR A 63 -7.66 -0.78 -2.00
N GLN A 64 -8.15 -0.40 -0.82
CA GLN A 64 -7.98 0.95 -0.27
C GLN A 64 -6.70 1.03 0.55
N LEU A 65 -5.95 2.12 0.40
CA LEU A 65 -4.70 2.37 1.13
C LEU A 65 -4.87 3.53 2.10
N TYR A 66 -4.46 3.34 3.35
CA TYR A 66 -4.59 4.35 4.42
C TYR A 66 -3.26 4.52 5.16
N PRO A 67 -3.00 5.72 5.73
CA PRO A 67 -1.77 5.99 6.45
C PRO A 67 -1.71 5.33 7.83
N THR A 68 -2.85 5.05 8.48
CA THR A 68 -2.87 4.46 9.84
C THR A 68 -3.54 3.09 9.88
N LEU A 69 -3.07 2.25 10.82
CA LEU A 69 -3.69 0.96 11.12
C LEU A 69 -5.16 1.09 11.55
N LYS A 70 -5.50 2.16 12.27
CA LYS A 70 -6.87 2.39 12.73
C LYS A 70 -7.81 2.55 11.53
N GLU A 71 -7.44 3.36 10.54
CA GLU A 71 -8.23 3.55 9.32
C GLU A 71 -8.34 2.25 8.52
N VAL A 72 -7.24 1.50 8.37
CA VAL A 72 -7.25 0.19 7.70
C VAL A 72 -8.22 -0.78 8.39
N LEU A 73 -8.16 -0.89 9.73
CA LEU A 73 -9.04 -1.78 10.48
C LEU A 73 -10.51 -1.36 10.36
N MET A 74 -10.79 -0.05 10.43
CA MET A 74 -12.14 0.47 10.26
C MET A 74 -12.69 0.18 8.86
N ALA A 75 -11.91 0.43 7.81
CA ALA A 75 -12.31 0.20 6.43
C ALA A 75 -12.54 -1.29 6.15
N ASN A 76 -11.61 -2.16 6.57
CA ASN A 76 -11.74 -3.61 6.39
C ASN A 76 -12.95 -4.17 7.16
N GLN A 77 -13.19 -3.72 8.39
CA GLN A 77 -14.35 -4.17 9.16
C GLN A 77 -15.66 -3.69 8.55
N ALA A 78 -15.73 -2.43 8.11
CA ALA A 78 -16.89 -1.90 7.41
C ALA A 78 -17.18 -2.69 6.13
N LYS A 79 -16.13 -3.02 5.36
CA LYS A 79 -16.28 -3.82 4.14
C LYS A 79 -16.73 -5.25 4.44
N LEU A 80 -16.13 -5.92 5.42
CA LEU A 80 -16.53 -7.26 5.84
C LEU A 80 -18.00 -7.30 6.29
N ASN A 81 -18.46 -6.29 7.04
CA ASN A 81 -19.84 -6.18 7.49
C ASN A 81 -20.83 -5.92 6.36
N SER A 82 -20.39 -5.32 5.25
CA SER A 82 -21.23 -5.07 4.08
C SER A 82 -21.46 -6.31 3.21
N LEU A 83 -20.65 -7.36 3.37
CA LEU A 83 -20.78 -8.58 2.58
C LEU A 83 -21.98 -9.41 3.04
N PRO A 84 -22.82 -9.92 2.12
CA PRO A 84 -23.87 -10.84 2.46
C PRO A 84 -23.29 -12.21 2.87
N GLY A 85 -23.93 -12.89 3.82
CA GLY A 85 -23.58 -14.27 4.19
C GLY A 85 -23.24 -14.44 5.67
N LYS A 86 -22.76 -15.64 6.01
CA LYS A 86 -22.38 -16.00 7.39
C LYS A 86 -20.93 -15.64 7.66
N VAL A 87 -20.67 -15.14 8.87
CA VAL A 87 -19.31 -14.86 9.35
C VAL A 87 -18.63 -16.17 9.74
N TYR A 88 -17.41 -16.38 9.25
CA TYR A 88 -16.54 -17.49 9.65
C TYR A 88 -15.34 -16.95 10.41
N THR A 89 -15.08 -17.49 11.60
CA THR A 89 -13.96 -17.07 12.45
C THR A 89 -12.90 -18.16 12.51
N PHE A 90 -11.66 -17.81 12.17
CA PHE A 90 -10.51 -18.71 12.21
C PHE A 90 -9.55 -18.29 13.32
N GLN A 91 -9.52 -19.07 14.40
CA GLN A 91 -8.63 -18.80 15.54
C GLN A 91 -7.23 -19.35 15.28
N ALA A 92 -6.22 -18.50 15.40
CA ALA A 92 -4.83 -18.89 15.18
C ALA A 92 -4.34 -19.83 16.30
N LYS A 93 -3.75 -20.98 15.94
CA LYS A 93 -3.09 -21.89 16.88
C LYS A 93 -1.60 -21.52 16.98
N ARG A 94 -1.16 -21.06 18.16
CA ARG A 94 0.25 -20.80 18.46
C ARG A 94 0.84 -21.96 19.27
N SER A 95 2.09 -22.34 18.96
CA SER A 95 2.81 -23.42 19.65
C SER A 95 3.61 -22.97 20.88
N ARG A 96 3.90 -21.67 21.04
CA ARG A 96 4.58 -21.11 22.22
C ARG A 96 3.56 -20.56 23.23
N LYS A 97 3.73 -20.90 24.52
CA LYS A 97 3.02 -20.28 25.64
C LYS A 97 3.24 -18.76 25.61
N PRO A 98 2.22 -17.94 25.95
CA PRO A 98 2.39 -16.50 26.03
C PRO A 98 3.52 -16.17 27.02
N PHE A 99 4.38 -15.23 26.65
CA PHE A 99 5.43 -14.71 27.52
C PHE A 99 4.73 -13.94 28.66
N SER A 100 4.52 -14.58 29.80
CA SER A 100 4.10 -13.90 31.02
C SER A 100 5.22 -12.94 31.42
N ARG A 101 5.02 -11.65 31.21
CA ARG A 101 5.82 -10.62 31.88
C ARG A 101 5.48 -10.70 33.38
N GLN A 102 6.22 -11.51 34.12
CA GLN A 102 6.34 -11.32 35.56
C GLN A 102 7.27 -10.13 35.77
N TYR A 103 6.70 -8.98 36.11
CA TYR A 103 7.47 -7.93 36.78
C TYR A 103 7.34 -8.19 38.28
N ALA A 104 8.51 -8.39 38.91
CA ALA A 104 8.72 -8.22 40.34
C ALA A 104 8.85 -6.72 40.65
#